data_AF-A0A8J6I6F7-F1
#
_entry.id   AF-A0A8J6I6F7-F1
#
_cell.length_a   1.000
_cell.length_b   1.000
_cell.length_c   1.000
_cell.angle_alpha   90.00
_cell.angle_beta   90.00
_cell.angle_gamma   90.00
#
_symmetry.space_group_name_H-M   'P 1'
#
loop_
_entity.id
_entity.type
_entity.pdbx_description
1 polymer ?
#
loop_
_entity_poly.entity_id
_entity_poly.type
_entity_poly.pdbx_seq_one_letter_code
_entity_poly.pdbx_strand_id
1 'polypeptide(L)'
;MTSPAERYSASRRRAAYPALQEFLGGLEFELDDFQVEACEAVERGTGVLVCAPTGAGKTVVGEFAVFQALQQGRKCFYTTPIKALSNQKYNDLVSVHGADQVGLLTGDNAINGDAPVVVMTT
;
A
#
# COMPACT_ATOMS: atom_id res chain seq x y z
N MET A 1 30.38 11.37 -6.18
CA MET A 1 29.97 12.30 -5.10
C MET A 1 28.81 13.11 -5.66
N THR A 2 27.60 13.00 -5.09
CA THR A 2 26.45 13.77 -5.58
C THR A 2 26.63 15.25 -5.30
N SER A 3 26.29 16.06 -6.31
CA SER A 3 26.37 17.51 -6.25
C SER A 3 25.44 18.08 -5.16
N PRO A 4 25.72 19.30 -4.67
CA PRO A 4 24.78 20.00 -3.77
C PRO A 4 23.36 20.14 -4.37
N ALA A 5 23.26 20.33 -5.68
CA ALA A 5 21.97 20.45 -6.37
C ALA A 5 21.15 19.16 -6.33
N GLU A 6 21.79 18.00 -6.57
CA GLU A 6 21.14 16.67 -6.48
C GLU A 6 20.69 16.34 -5.06
N ARG A 7 21.47 16.71 -4.05
CA ARG A 7 21.07 16.53 -2.65
C ARG A 7 19.86 17.39 -2.28
N TYR A 8 19.83 18.63 -2.77
CA TYR A 8 18.70 19.54 -2.56
C TYR A 8 17.43 19.04 -3.26
N SER A 9 17.52 18.58 -4.52
CA SER A 9 16.36 18.04 -5.24
C SER A 9 15.81 16.77 -4.58
N ALA A 10 16.69 15.86 -4.14
CA ALA A 10 16.29 14.65 -3.41
C ALA A 10 15.59 14.97 -2.07
N SER A 11 16.14 15.92 -1.30
CA SER A 11 15.51 16.37 -0.05
C SER A 11 14.13 16.98 -0.29
N ARG A 12 13.98 17.83 -1.31
CA ARG A 12 12.68 18.40 -1.67
C ARG A 12 11.66 17.36 -2.09
N ARG A 13 12.08 16.34 -2.84
CA ARG A 13 11.20 15.24 -3.25
C ARG A 13 10.70 14.47 -2.04
N ARG A 14 11.59 14.10 -1.09
CA ARG A 14 11.19 13.42 0.15
C ARG A 14 10.20 14.24 0.98
N ALA A 15 10.41 15.55 1.09
CA ALA A 15 9.50 16.44 1.82
C ALA A 15 8.12 16.57 1.17
N ALA A 16 7.99 16.29 -0.14
CA ALA A 16 6.71 16.35 -0.84
C ALA A 16 5.83 15.11 -0.61
N TYR A 17 6.41 14.01 -0.13
CA TYR A 17 5.75 12.71 0.03
C TYR A 17 5.92 12.16 1.45
N PRO A 18 5.44 12.87 2.48
CA PRO A 18 5.65 12.49 3.88
C PRO A 18 5.07 11.11 4.23
N ALA A 19 3.91 10.73 3.67
CA ALA A 19 3.31 9.43 3.95
C ALA A 19 4.16 8.30 3.35
N LEU A 20 4.67 8.48 2.13
CA LEU A 20 5.60 7.54 1.54
C LEU A 20 6.90 7.44 2.36
N GLN A 21 7.44 8.55 2.85
CA GLN A 21 8.65 8.49 3.69
C GLN A 21 8.41 7.74 5.01
N GLU A 22 7.25 7.92 5.64
CA GLU A 22 6.86 7.17 6.83
C GLU A 22 6.73 5.67 6.53
N PHE A 23 6.04 5.32 5.44
CA PHE A 23 5.89 3.93 5.00
C PHE A 23 7.23 3.26 4.69
N LEU A 24 8.12 3.96 3.97
CA LEU A 24 9.47 3.48 3.67
C LEU A 24 10.29 3.21 4.94
N GLY A 25 10.07 3.99 6.01
CA GLY A 25 10.74 3.79 7.30
C GLY A 25 10.41 2.46 7.97
N GLY A 26 9.31 1.80 7.58
CA GLY A 26 8.92 0.47 8.05
C GLY A 26 9.39 -0.69 7.16
N LEU A 27 10.02 -0.43 6.02
CA LEU A 27 10.46 -1.47 5.09
C LEU A 27 11.92 -1.86 5.35
N GLU A 28 12.22 -3.15 5.18
CA GLU A 28 13.58 -3.69 5.28
C GLU A 28 14.33 -3.65 3.92
N PHE A 29 13.71 -3.12 2.88
CA PHE A 29 14.22 -3.10 1.51
C PHE A 29 13.92 -1.75 0.84
N GLU A 30 14.69 -1.46 -0.21
CA GLU A 30 14.48 -0.26 -1.04
C GLU A 30 13.45 -0.55 -2.14
N LEU A 31 12.70 0.48 -2.53
CA LEU A 31 11.75 0.38 -3.63
C LEU A 31 12.43 0.59 -4.98
N ASP A 32 11.98 -0.15 -5.98
CA ASP A 32 12.31 0.10 -7.38
C ASP A 32 11.68 1.40 -7.88
N ASP A 33 12.26 2.02 -8.91
CA ASP A 33 11.81 3.31 -9.44
C ASP A 33 10.30 3.34 -9.78
N PHE A 34 9.78 2.26 -10.37
CA PHE A 34 8.36 2.18 -10.73
C PHE A 34 7.44 2.11 -9.49
N GLN A 35 7.92 1.51 -8.39
CA GLN A 35 7.18 1.43 -7.13
C GLN A 35 7.16 2.79 -6.47
N VAL A 36 8.28 3.52 -6.46
CA VAL A 36 8.36 4.90 -5.98
C VAL A 36 7.41 5.79 -6.76
N GLU A 37 7.47 5.76 -8.10
CA GLU A 37 6.59 6.57 -8.95
C GLU A 37 5.10 6.28 -8.68
N ALA A 38 4.74 5.00 -8.56
CA ALA A 38 3.37 4.60 -8.28
C ALA A 38 2.91 5.07 -6.88
N CYS A 39 3.73 4.89 -5.84
CA CYS A 39 3.40 5.37 -4.50
C CYS A 39 3.28 6.89 -4.44
N GLU A 40 4.17 7.64 -5.09
CA GLU A 40 4.05 9.09 -5.16
C GLU A 40 2.76 9.53 -5.88
N ALA A 41 2.34 8.81 -6.93
CA ALA A 41 1.07 9.08 -7.61
C ALA A 41 -0.15 8.79 -6.72
N VAL A 42 -0.11 7.68 -5.97
CA VAL A 42 -1.11 7.36 -4.94
C VAL A 42 -1.15 8.45 -3.88
N GLU A 43 0.01 8.92 -3.40
CA GLU A 43 0.07 9.94 -2.37
C GLU A 43 -0.56 11.26 -2.81
N ARG A 44 -0.39 11.64 -4.08
CA ARG A 44 -1.05 12.79 -4.71
C ARG A 44 -2.55 12.59 -4.95
N GLY A 45 -3.11 11.42 -4.65
CA GLY A 45 -4.51 11.08 -4.86
C GLY A 45 -4.87 10.75 -6.30
N THR A 46 -3.89 10.33 -7.11
CA THR A 46 -4.12 9.91 -8.51
C THR A 46 -4.29 8.39 -8.59
N GLY A 47 -5.17 7.93 -9.50
CA GLY A 47 -5.30 6.50 -9.80
C GLY A 47 -4.10 5.98 -10.60
N VAL A 48 -3.65 4.77 -10.30
CA VAL A 48 -2.50 4.12 -10.94
C VAL A 48 -2.83 2.73 -11.44
N LEU A 49 -2.27 2.38 -12.60
CA LEU A 49 -2.23 1.03 -13.15
C LEU A 49 -0.77 0.58 -13.22
N VAL A 50 -0.41 -0.41 -12.40
CA VAL A 50 0.98 -0.92 -12.35
C VAL A 50 1.09 -2.20 -13.16
N CYS A 51 1.78 -2.13 -14.30
CA CYS A 51 2.02 -3.28 -15.18
C CYS A 51 3.48 -3.74 -15.05
N ALA A 52 3.72 -4.76 -14.23
CA ALA A 52 5.03 -5.40 -14.06
C ALA A 52 4.89 -6.92 -13.94
N PRO A 53 5.92 -7.73 -14.24
CA PRO A 53 5.88 -9.19 -14.10
C PRO A 53 5.54 -9.66 -12.68
N THR A 54 5.02 -10.88 -12.54
CA THR A 54 4.89 -11.52 -11.22
C THR A 54 6.27 -11.68 -10.58
N GLY A 55 6.37 -11.41 -9.28
CA GLY A 55 7.64 -11.38 -8.56
C GLY A 55 8.32 -10.01 -8.51
N ALA A 56 7.91 -9.03 -9.32
CA ALA A 56 8.48 -7.68 -9.31
C ALA A 56 8.04 -6.79 -8.12
N GLY A 57 7.33 -7.33 -7.13
CA GLY A 57 6.97 -6.57 -5.93
C GLY A 57 5.81 -5.57 -6.08
N LYS A 58 4.96 -5.67 -7.11
CA LYS A 58 3.78 -4.78 -7.31
C LYS A 58 2.90 -4.59 -6.07
N THR A 59 2.85 -5.61 -5.21
CA THR A 59 2.07 -5.63 -3.97
C THR A 59 2.36 -4.43 -3.06
N VAL A 60 3.60 -3.94 -3.03
CA VAL A 60 4.02 -2.84 -2.15
C VAL A 60 3.25 -1.54 -2.43
N VAL A 61 2.84 -1.32 -3.68
CA VAL A 61 2.02 -0.15 -4.07
C VAL A 61 0.62 -0.26 -3.47
N GLY A 62 0.05 -1.47 -3.44
CA GLY A 62 -1.24 -1.73 -2.80
C GLY A 62 -1.16 -1.61 -1.27
N GLU A 63 -0.07 -2.09 -0.67
CA GLU A 63 0.19 -1.96 0.77
C GLU A 63 0.37 -0.49 1.18
N PHE A 64 1.05 0.32 0.37
CA PHE A 64 1.13 1.76 0.57
C PHE A 64 -0.25 2.44 0.46
N ALA A 65 -1.08 2.04 -0.51
CA ALA A 65 -2.43 2.60 -0.65
C ALA A 65 -3.31 2.29 0.59
N VAL A 66 -3.18 1.10 1.17
CA VAL A 66 -3.84 0.73 2.43
C VAL A 66 -3.34 1.59 3.59
N PHE A 67 -2.01 1.71 3.73
CA PHE A 67 -1.38 2.55 4.75
C PHE A 67 -1.87 4.01 4.67
N GLN A 68 -1.85 4.60 3.47
CA GLN A 68 -2.28 5.97 3.26
C GLN A 68 -3.77 6.17 3.57
N ALA A 69 -4.63 5.21 3.19
CA ALA A 69 -6.06 5.27 3.48
C ALA A 69 -6.31 5.27 4.99
N LEU A 70 -5.61 4.40 5.74
CA LEU A 70 -5.70 4.36 7.20
C LEU A 70 -5.24 5.66 7.85
N GLN A 71 -4.09 6.22 7.45
CA GLN A 71 -3.60 7.51 7.94
C GLN A 71 -4.58 8.66 7.68
N GLN A 72 -5.38 8.57 6.62
CA GLN A 72 -6.39 9.55 6.26
C GLN A 72 -7.79 9.27 6.86
N GLY A 73 -7.94 8.20 7.66
CA GLY A 73 -9.23 7.77 8.20
C GLY A 73 -10.25 7.38 7.12
N ARG A 74 -9.77 6.90 5.96
CA ARG A 74 -10.60 6.50 4.82
C ARG A 74 -10.79 4.98 4.78
N LYS A 75 -11.93 4.55 4.22
CA LYS A 75 -12.19 3.14 3.91
C LYS A 75 -11.32 2.69 2.73
N CYS A 76 -10.71 1.51 2.80
CA CYS A 76 -9.97 0.88 1.71
C CYS A 76 -10.54 -0.50 1.41
N PHE A 77 -10.80 -0.79 0.14
CA PHE A 77 -11.21 -2.12 -0.32
C PHE A 77 -10.07 -2.77 -1.09
N TYR A 78 -9.57 -3.89 -0.58
CA TYR A 78 -8.51 -4.67 -1.22
C TYR A 78 -9.12 -5.89 -1.91
N THR A 79 -9.26 -5.81 -3.23
CA THR A 79 -9.91 -6.86 -4.02
C THR A 79 -8.90 -7.88 -4.55
N THR A 80 -9.25 -9.15 -4.51
CA THR A 80 -8.45 -10.26 -5.04
C THR A 80 -9.31 -11.18 -5.90
N PRO A 81 -8.75 -11.88 -6.90
CA PRO A 81 -9.56 -12.65 -7.86
C PRO A 81 -10.06 -13.99 -7.30
N ILE A 82 -9.47 -14.50 -6.22
CA ILE A 82 -9.85 -15.79 -5.62
C ILE A 82 -9.74 -15.74 -4.10
N LYS A 83 -10.58 -16.55 -3.44
CA LYS A 83 -10.66 -16.66 -1.98
C LYS A 83 -9.32 -16.94 -1.30
N ALA A 84 -8.51 -17.83 -1.87
CA ALA A 84 -7.22 -18.20 -1.29
C ALA A 84 -6.29 -16.97 -1.15
N LEU A 85 -6.29 -16.09 -2.16
CA LEU A 85 -5.51 -14.85 -2.13
C LEU A 85 -6.13 -13.83 -1.18
N SER A 86 -7.46 -13.77 -1.06
CA SER A 86 -8.13 -12.92 -0.07
C SER A 86 -7.72 -13.30 1.36
N ASN A 87 -7.73 -14.60 1.67
CA ASN A 87 -7.32 -15.10 2.98
C ASN A 87 -5.86 -14.78 3.28
N GLN A 88 -4.96 -15.00 2.31
CA GLN A 88 -3.56 -14.63 2.46
C GLN A 88 -3.42 -13.13 2.75
N LYS A 89 -4.08 -12.28 1.96
CA LYS A 89 -3.96 -10.83 2.14
C LYS A 89 -4.62 -10.27 3.37
N TYR A 90 -5.71 -10.88 3.82
CA TYR A 90 -6.27 -10.59 5.13
C TYR A 90 -5.26 -10.85 6.24
N ASN A 91 -4.61 -12.03 6.26
CA ASN A 91 -3.62 -12.35 7.28
C ASN A 91 -2.41 -11.41 7.23
N ASP A 92 -1.90 -11.12 6.03
CA ASP A 92 -0.78 -10.18 5.85
C ASP A 92 -1.14 -8.80 6.43
N LEU A 93 -2.30 -8.25 6.07
CA LEU A 93 -2.72 -6.93 6.52
C LEU A 93 -3.06 -6.89 8.02
N VAL A 94 -3.65 -7.96 8.58
CA VAL A 94 -3.86 -8.09 10.02
C VAL A 94 -2.54 -8.08 10.78
N SER A 95 -1.49 -8.72 10.24
CA SER A 95 -0.18 -8.74 10.89
C SER A 95 0.46 -7.35 10.98
N VAL A 96 0.18 -6.47 10.02
CA VAL A 96 0.73 -5.11 9.94
C VAL A 96 -0.15 -4.09 10.67
N HIS A 97 -1.48 -4.17 10.52
CA HIS A 97 -2.41 -3.13 10.98
C HIS A 97 -3.30 -3.53 12.17
N GLY A 98 -3.29 -4.80 12.56
CA GLY A 98 -4.16 -5.32 13.62
C GLY A 98 -5.53 -5.82 13.12
N ALA A 99 -6.10 -6.78 13.85
CA ALA A 99 -7.36 -7.44 13.47
C ALA A 99 -8.60 -6.53 13.62
N ASP A 100 -8.49 -5.47 14.41
CA ASP A 100 -9.52 -4.45 14.57
C ASP A 100 -9.62 -3.53 13.34
N GLN A 101 -8.51 -3.35 12.61
CA GLN A 101 -8.44 -2.46 11.44
C GLN A 101 -8.79 -3.15 10.12
N VAL A 102 -8.82 -4.48 10.09
CA VAL A 102 -8.94 -5.26 8.85
C VAL A 102 -10.12 -6.25 8.92
N GLY A 103 -10.91 -6.27 7.86
CA GLY A 103 -12.01 -7.20 7.63
C GLY A 103 -11.79 -8.07 6.40
N LEU A 104 -12.58 -9.14 6.31
CA LEU A 104 -12.61 -10.07 5.20
C LEU A 104 -14.07 -10.30 4.76
N LEU A 105 -14.36 -10.10 3.48
CA LEU A 105 -15.64 -10.44 2.86
C LEU A 105 -15.40 -11.40 1.69
N THR A 106 -15.72 -12.67 1.91
CA THR A 106 -15.78 -13.69 0.85
C THR A 106 -17.21 -14.21 0.74
N GLY A 107 -17.53 -14.94 -0.33
CA GLY A 107 -18.89 -15.45 -0.54
C GLY A 107 -19.42 -16.33 0.61
N ASP A 108 -18.55 -16.90 1.43
CA ASP A 108 -18.88 -17.81 2.52
C ASP A 108 -18.40 -17.35 3.91
N ASN A 109 -17.71 -16.21 4.01
CA ASN A 109 -17.19 -15.72 5.28
C ASN A 109 -17.23 -14.19 5.35
N ALA A 110 -17.64 -13.66 6.51
CA ALA A 110 -17.62 -12.24 6.81
C ALA A 110 -16.98 -12.03 8.18
N ILE A 111 -15.83 -11.36 8.20
CA ILE A 111 -15.09 -11.00 9.42
C ILE A 111 -14.93 -9.49 9.42
N ASN A 112 -15.35 -8.81 10.49
CA ASN A 112 -15.15 -7.38 10.69
C ASN A 112 -15.48 -6.54 9.43
N GLY A 113 -16.66 -6.76 8.81
CA GLY A 113 -17.00 -6.15 7.51
C GLY A 113 -17.02 -4.61 7.50
N ASP A 114 -17.16 -4.00 8.68
CA ASP A 114 -17.14 -2.56 8.86
C ASP A 114 -15.73 -1.98 9.09
N ALA A 115 -14.70 -2.83 9.18
CA ALA A 115 -13.30 -2.43 9.36
C ALA A 115 -12.84 -1.35 8.35
N PRO A 116 -11.97 -0.41 8.73
CA PRO A 116 -11.41 0.57 7.79
C PRO A 116 -10.82 -0.05 6.51
N VAL A 117 -10.19 -1.22 6.61
CA VAL A 117 -9.68 -1.98 5.45
C VAL A 117 -10.50 -3.26 5.30
N VAL A 118 -11.01 -3.53 4.10
CA VAL A 118 -11.76 -4.78 3.83
C VAL A 118 -11.15 -5.50 2.65
N VAL A 119 -10.64 -6.70 2.90
CA VAL A 119 -10.19 -7.62 1.86
C VAL A 119 -11.38 -8.39 1.32
N MET A 120 -11.53 -8.47 -0.01
CA MET A 120 -12.65 -9.19 -0.61
C MET A 120 -12.30 -9.92 -1.91
N THR A 121 -13.14 -10.87 -2.28
CA THR A 121 -13.20 -11.43 -3.63
C THR A 121 -14.14 -10.61 -4.51
N THR A 122 -13.73 -10.33 -5.75
CA THR A 122 -14.61 -9.80 -6.82
C THR A 122 -15.16 -10.89 -7.71
#